data_AF-A0A2G5K882-F1
#
_entry.id   AF-A0A2G5K882-F1
#
_cell.length_a   1.000
_cell.length_b   1.000
_cell.length_c   1.000
_cell.angle_alpha   90.00
_cell.angle_beta   90.00
_cell.angle_gamma   90.00
#
_symmetry.space_group_name_H-M   'P 1'
#
loop_
_entity.id
_entity.type
_entity.pdbx_description
1 polymer ?
#
loop_
_entity_poly.entity_id
_entity_poly.type
_entity_poly.pdbx_seq_one_letter_code
_entity_poly.pdbx_strand_id
1 'polypeptide(L)'
;MDLVLKYGSMKNYSNERYLDKFLRDRFKTPDVYLKQLNYIFIADFVQYVRNYPPKKSRRTCSNNGAMKHLERLMKMVNLAVKLDWLEKEPFH
;
A
#
# COMPACT_ATOMS: atom_id res chain seq x y z
N MET A 1 -15.95 -2.50 -24.07
CA MET A 1 -14.68 -2.44 -23.33
C MET A 1 -15.01 -2.56 -21.85
N ASP A 2 -14.77 -3.73 -21.25
CA ASP A 2 -14.96 -3.90 -19.81
C ASP A 2 -13.84 -3.18 -19.07
N LEU A 3 -14.11 -1.93 -18.69
CA LEU A 3 -13.28 -1.09 -17.83
C LEU A 3 -13.18 -1.63 -16.39
N VAL A 4 -13.86 -2.74 -16.09
CA VAL A 4 -14.00 -3.29 -14.74
C VAL A 4 -13.00 -4.44 -14.55
N LEU A 5 -12.10 -4.26 -13.60
CA LEU A 5 -11.18 -5.30 -13.16
C LEU A 5 -11.95 -6.56 -12.73
N LYS A 6 -11.51 -7.75 -13.16
CA LYS A 6 -12.09 -9.03 -12.72
C LYS A 6 -12.17 -9.08 -11.19
N TYR A 7 -13.24 -9.63 -10.63
CA TYR A 7 -13.50 -9.71 -9.17
C TYR A 7 -12.29 -10.22 -8.37
N GLY A 8 -11.60 -11.24 -8.89
CA GLY A 8 -10.39 -11.79 -8.28
C GLY A 8 -9.23 -10.78 -8.14
N SER A 9 -9.12 -9.80 -9.03
CA SER A 9 -8.19 -8.68 -8.94
C SER A 9 -8.74 -7.57 -8.05
N MET A 10 -10.03 -7.24 -8.17
CA MET A 10 -10.68 -6.19 -7.38
C MET A 10 -10.60 -6.46 -5.87
N LYS A 11 -10.84 -7.71 -5.43
CA LYS A 11 -10.71 -8.11 -4.02
C LYS A 11 -9.29 -7.90 -3.46
N ASN A 12 -8.26 -7.95 -4.31
CA ASN A 12 -6.87 -7.75 -3.92
C ASN A 12 -6.47 -6.26 -3.83
N TYR A 13 -7.29 -5.36 -4.38
CA TYR A 13 -7.17 -3.92 -4.15
C TYR A 13 -7.71 -3.50 -2.79
N SER A 14 -8.44 -4.36 -2.06
CA SER A 14 -8.74 -4.18 -0.62
C SER A 14 -7.53 -4.38 0.31
N ASN A 15 -6.33 -4.08 -0.20
CA ASN A 15 -5.07 -4.05 0.52
C ASN A 15 -5.02 -3.01 1.65
N GLU A 16 -6.07 -2.21 1.82
CA GLU A 16 -6.25 -1.23 2.90
C GLU A 16 -5.91 -1.80 4.27
N ARG A 17 -6.16 -3.09 4.54
CA ARG A 17 -5.96 -3.65 5.88
C ARG A 17 -4.52 -3.56 6.40
N TYR A 18 -3.49 -3.64 5.54
CA TYR A 18 -2.11 -3.46 5.98
C TYR A 18 -1.74 -1.99 6.09
N LEU A 19 -2.28 -1.14 5.21
CA LEU A 19 -2.05 0.29 5.24
C LEU A 19 -2.72 0.94 6.46
N ASP A 20 -4.00 0.64 6.72
CA ASP A 20 -4.75 1.09 7.90
C ASP A 20 -4.05 0.67 9.20
N LYS A 21 -3.55 -0.58 9.28
CA LYS A 21 -2.76 -1.01 10.44
C LYS A 21 -1.42 -0.30 10.55
N PHE A 22 -0.71 -0.12 9.43
CA PHE A 22 0.53 0.63 9.42
C PHE A 22 0.33 2.07 9.92
N LEU A 23 -0.72 2.74 9.45
CA LEU A 23 -1.08 4.09 9.88
C LEU A 23 -1.43 4.14 11.38
N ARG A 24 -2.23 3.19 11.87
CA ARG A 24 -2.56 3.09 13.31
C ARG A 24 -1.35 2.73 14.19
N ASP A 25 -0.47 1.87 13.72
CA ASP A 25 0.67 1.40 14.50
C ASP A 25 1.80 2.43 14.54
N ARG A 26 2.13 3.04 13.40
CA ARG A 26 3.25 3.97 13.25
C ARG A 26 2.87 5.43 13.43
N PHE A 27 1.75 5.86 12.85
CA PHE A 27 1.34 7.27 12.80
C PHE A 27 0.20 7.61 13.76
N LYS A 28 -0.43 6.62 14.40
CA LYS A 28 -1.56 6.77 15.34
C LYS A 28 -2.75 7.54 14.74
N THR A 29 -2.89 7.48 13.42
CA THR A 29 -3.91 8.19 12.64
C THR A 29 -4.64 7.19 11.73
N PRO A 30 -5.93 7.42 11.40
CA PRO A 30 -6.64 6.64 10.40
C PRO A 30 -6.19 6.97 8.96
N ASP A 31 -5.63 8.14 8.71
CA ASP A 31 -5.29 8.64 7.38
C ASP A 31 -4.03 9.54 7.38
N VAL A 32 -3.49 9.78 6.18
CA VAL A 32 -2.32 10.63 5.93
C VAL A 32 -2.55 11.48 4.70
N TYR A 33 -1.93 12.66 4.66
CA TYR A 33 -1.98 13.51 3.46
C TYR A 33 -1.14 12.88 2.34
N LEU A 34 -1.59 13.03 1.09
CA LEU A 34 -0.86 12.51 -0.08
C LEU A 34 0.58 13.03 -0.15
N LYS A 35 0.82 14.30 0.24
CA LYS A 35 2.18 14.89 0.32
C LYS A 35 3.15 14.18 1.27
N GLN A 36 2.64 13.34 2.18
CA GLN A 36 3.44 12.55 3.12
C GLN A 36 3.86 11.20 2.52
N LEU A 37 3.32 10.82 1.37
CA LEU A 37 3.74 9.63 0.61
C LEU A 37 5.08 9.93 -0.07
N ASN A 38 6.17 9.78 0.67
CA ASN A 38 7.53 9.91 0.18
C ASN A 38 8.25 8.55 0.21
N TYR A 39 9.50 8.52 -0.27
CA TYR A 39 10.31 7.29 -0.29
C TYR A 39 10.44 6.63 1.09
N ILE A 40 10.58 7.43 2.15
CA ILE A 40 10.71 6.93 3.53
C ILE A 40 9.42 6.22 3.96
N PHE A 41 8.25 6.83 3.70
CA PHE A 41 6.95 6.21 3.98
C PHE A 41 6.82 4.84 3.31
N ILE A 42 7.24 4.76 2.03
CA ILE A 42 7.18 3.53 1.23
C ILE A 42 8.11 2.46 1.80
N ALA A 43 9.36 2.81 2.09
CA ALA A 43 10.34 1.90 2.67
C ALA A 43 9.87 1.36 4.03
N ASP A 44 9.34 2.24 4.88
CA ASP A 44 8.79 1.88 6.19
C ASP A 44 7.57 0.97 6.06
N PHE A 45 6.70 1.22 5.08
CA PHE A 45 5.55 0.37 4.81
C PHE A 45 5.98 -1.04 4.38
N VAL A 46 6.95 -1.16 3.46
CA VAL A 46 7.48 -2.47 3.02
C VAL A 46 8.09 -3.21 4.20
N GLN A 47 8.90 -2.53 5.02
CA GLN A 47 9.51 -3.11 6.20
C GLN A 47 8.45 -3.55 7.22
N TYR A 48 7.39 -2.76 7.41
CA TYR A 48 6.26 -3.11 8.27
C TYR A 48 5.52 -4.36 7.76
N VAL A 49 5.22 -4.46 6.47
CA VAL A 49 4.54 -5.63 5.89
C VAL A 49 5.37 -6.91 6.05
N ARG A 50 6.70 -6.82 5.94
CA ARG A 50 7.62 -7.95 6.12
C ARG A 50 7.67 -8.44 7.57
N ASN A 51 7.65 -7.50 8.51
CA ASN A 51 7.75 -7.79 9.95
C ASN A 51 6.40 -7.96 10.63
N TYR A 52 5.28 -7.83 9.89
CA TYR A 52 3.95 -7.88 10.45
C TYR A 52 3.67 -9.25 11.11
N PRO A 53 3.44 -9.32 12.43
CA PRO A 53 3.22 -10.57 13.12
C PRO A 53 1.84 -11.14 12.72
N PRO A 54 1.79 -12.37 12.21
CA PRO A 54 0.55 -12.98 11.76
C PRO A 54 -0.34 -13.32 12.98
N LYS A 55 -1.60 -12.85 12.97
CA LYS A 55 -2.58 -13.10 14.06
C LYS A 55 -2.98 -14.57 14.24
N LYS A 56 -2.71 -15.44 13.26
CA LYS A 56 -2.92 -16.90 13.32
C LYS A 56 -1.60 -17.56 12.96
N SER A 57 -1.41 -18.83 13.34
CA SER A 57 -0.30 -19.70 12.89
C SER A 57 -0.28 -19.81 11.36
N ARG A 58 0.21 -18.76 10.72
CA ARG A 58 0.40 -18.58 9.29
C ARG A 58 1.74 -17.90 9.16
N ARG A 59 2.49 -18.24 8.13
CA ARG A 59 3.78 -17.59 7.88
C ARG A 59 3.55 -16.10 7.63
N THR A 60 4.50 -15.28 8.08
CA THR A 60 4.61 -13.87 7.72
C THR A 60 4.55 -13.73 6.19
N CYS A 61 4.12 -12.56 5.71
CA CYS A 61 4.01 -12.32 4.28
C CYS A 61 5.39 -12.55 3.62
N SER A 62 5.47 -13.43 2.61
CA SER A 62 6.73 -13.65 1.91
C SER A 62 7.15 -12.40 1.15
N ASN A 63 8.43 -12.30 0.77
CA ASN A 63 8.93 -11.17 -0.03
C ASN A 63 8.06 -10.92 -1.27
N ASN A 64 7.60 -11.98 -1.95
CA ASN A 64 6.72 -11.89 -3.11
C ASN A 64 5.34 -11.29 -2.76
N GLY A 65 4.83 -11.58 -1.56
CA GLY A 65 3.61 -10.96 -1.05
C GLY A 65 3.80 -9.48 -0.74
N ALA A 66 4.91 -9.12 -0.07
CA ALA A 66 5.24 -7.73 0.23
C ALA A 66 5.40 -6.89 -1.04
N MET A 67 6.10 -7.39 -2.06
CA MET A 67 6.24 -6.70 -3.35
C MET A 67 4.90 -6.51 -4.06
N LYS A 68 3.99 -7.49 -4.02
CA LYS A 68 2.62 -7.32 -4.55
C LYS A 68 1.82 -6.26 -3.79
N HIS A 69 2.04 -6.11 -2.49
CA HIS A 69 1.43 -5.02 -1.71
C HIS A 69 1.98 -3.66 -2.14
N LEU A 70 3.29 -3.57 -2.34
CA LEU A 70 3.97 -2.38 -2.82
C LEU A 70 3.51 -1.98 -4.24
N GLU A 71 3.45 -2.93 -5.17
CA GLU A 71 2.97 -2.69 -6.54
C GLU A 71 1.56 -2.10 -6.57
N ARG A 72 0.67 -2.55 -5.68
CA ARG A 72 -0.69 -2.00 -5.60
C ARG A 72 -0.70 -0.59 -5.01
N LEU A 73 0.14 -0.31 -4.00
CA LEU A 73 0.31 1.04 -3.47
C LEU A 73 0.85 1.99 -4.54
N MET A 74 1.89 1.55 -5.27
CA MET A 74 2.47 2.31 -6.39
C MET A 74 1.42 2.64 -7.46
N LYS A 75 0.56 1.68 -7.83
CA LYS A 75 -0.55 1.95 -8.77
C LYS A 75 -1.52 3.03 -8.27
N MET A 76 -1.83 3.06 -6.98
CA MET A 76 -2.70 4.10 -6.40
C MET A 76 -2.03 5.47 -6.39
N VAL A 77 -0.74 5.53 -6.05
CA VAL A 77 0.03 6.78 -6.06
C VAL A 77 0.20 7.30 -7.49
N ASN A 78 0.50 6.44 -8.45
CA ASN A 78 0.65 6.84 -9.85
C ASN A 78 -0.69 7.32 -10.44
N LEU A 79 -1.82 6.80 -9.95
CA LEU A 79 -3.13 7.35 -10.26
C LEU A 79 -3.30 8.76 -9.66
N ALA A 80 -2.91 8.98 -8.40
CA ALA A 80 -2.97 10.30 -7.77
C ALA A 80 -2.09 11.34 -8.50
N VAL A 81 -0.92 10.94 -8.99
CA VAL A 81 -0.07 11.78 -9.86
C VAL A 81 -0.78 12.11 -11.17
N LYS A 82 -1.38 11.11 -11.85
CA LYS A 82 -2.15 11.34 -13.09
C LYS A 82 -3.38 12.23 -12.92
N LEU A 83 -3.90 12.33 -11.70
CA LEU A 83 -5.03 13.19 -11.34
C LEU A 83 -4.57 14.58 -10.87
N ASP A 84 -3.27 14.91 -10.96
CA ASP A 84 -2.65 16.13 -10.43
C ASP A 84 -2.89 16.36 -8.93
N TRP A 85 -3.13 15.28 -8.16
CA TRP A 85 -3.20 15.35 -6.69
C TRP A 85 -1.82 15.35 -6.03
N LEU A 86 -0.80 14.95 -6.78
CA LEU A 86 0.61 14.92 -6.40
C LEU A 86 1.43 15.51 -7.56
N GLU A 87 2.22 16.55 -7.28
CA GLU A 87 3.06 17.20 -8.30
C GLU A 87 4.19 16.30 -8.81
N LYS A 88 4.64 15.34 -8.00
CA LYS A 88 5.70 14.39 -8.35
C LYS A 88 5.39 12.99 -7.86
N GLU A 89 5.77 12.01 -8.68
CA GLU A 89 5.73 10.59 -8.31
C GLU A 89 6.84 10.31 -7.28
N PRO A 90 6.52 9.90 -6.04
CA PRO A 90 7.52 9.63 -5.00
C PRO A 90 8.35 8.35 -5.24
N PHE A 91 8.09 7.66 -6.35
CA PHE A 91 8.79 6.45 -6.79
C PHE A 91 9.86 6.72 -7.87
N HIS A 92 9.98 7.96 -8.38
CA HIS A 92 10.95 8.39 -9.40
C HIS A 92 11.81 9.56 -8.93
#